data_AF-A0A6C0K9Q5-F1
#
_entry.id   AF-A0A6C0K9Q5-F1
#
_cell.length_a   1.000
_cell.length_b   1.000
_cell.length_c   1.000
_cell.angle_alpha   90.00
_cell.angle_beta   90.00
_cell.angle_gamma   90.00
#
_symmetry.space_group_name_H-M   'P 1'
#
loop_
_entity.id
_entity.type
_entity.pdbx_description
1 polymer ?
#
loop_
_entity_poly.entity_id
_entity_poly.type
_entity_poly.pdbx_seq_one_letter_code
_entity_poly.pdbx_strand_id
1 'polypeptide(L)'
;MSQNAPKPFPFNTCEVRGEVADQPYSAAIDILSCLILLYLLTQARHIEIQFFILSLFIFQAYHAYSHLFWGDNEYSLVNVYIIHACSYLIVIALITAISFISGKPPNIPLILAAILLDFYIFLNYLGTVYNAISGINIWVIVLLTGLWNVKLPKVVKRLLPLLLMLFVVIIGLFFNEKYNCEAMMSAYQFPYHIAIEILGLIISSLFAYIFILLEANKA
;
A
#
# COMPACT_ATOMS: atom_id res chain seq x y z
N MET A 1 20.78 -17.84 20.80
CA MET A 1 20.60 -16.98 19.61
C MET A 1 19.53 -15.95 19.96
N SER A 2 19.71 -14.69 19.55
CA SER A 2 19.28 -13.48 20.26
C SER A 2 17.77 -13.33 20.52
N GLN A 3 17.38 -13.23 21.79
CA GLN A 3 16.02 -12.92 22.25
C GLN A 3 15.66 -11.41 22.25
N ASN A 4 16.44 -10.54 21.57
CA ASN A 4 16.26 -9.08 21.66
C ASN A 4 16.06 -8.36 20.32
N ALA A 5 15.83 -9.08 19.21
CA ALA A 5 15.47 -8.42 17.95
C ALA A 5 13.97 -8.09 17.95
N PRO A 6 13.55 -6.82 17.86
CA PRO A 6 12.14 -6.50 17.73
C PRO A 6 11.58 -7.12 16.45
N LYS A 7 10.38 -7.70 16.54
CA LYS A 7 9.66 -8.24 15.37
C LYS A 7 9.46 -7.11 14.34
N PRO A 8 9.73 -7.36 13.05
CA PRO A 8 9.68 -6.32 12.04
C PRO A 8 8.24 -5.85 11.78
N PHE A 9 8.07 -4.55 11.55
CA PHE A 9 6.86 -3.94 11.01
C PHE A 9 6.71 -4.28 9.50
N PRO A 10 5.49 -4.46 8.96
CA PRO A 10 4.15 -4.33 9.55
C PRO A 10 3.60 -5.56 10.25
N PHE A 11 4.40 -6.31 11.01
CA PHE A 11 3.97 -7.67 11.40
C PHE A 11 4.14 -7.99 12.89
N ASN A 12 4.61 -6.99 13.62
CA ASN A 12 4.36 -6.82 15.02
C ASN A 12 3.24 -5.80 15.19
N THR A 13 2.01 -6.24 14.98
CA THR A 13 0.85 -5.34 14.94
C THR A 13 -0.09 -5.62 16.10
N CYS A 14 -1.08 -4.75 16.27
CA CYS A 14 -2.05 -4.87 17.33
C CYS A 14 -3.16 -5.85 16.96
N GLU A 15 -2.78 -7.10 16.71
CA GLU A 15 -3.70 -8.21 16.47
C GLU A 15 -3.24 -9.46 17.22
N VAL A 16 -4.19 -10.12 17.89
CA VAL A 16 -3.95 -11.39 18.58
C VAL A 16 -3.72 -12.47 17.52
N ARG A 17 -2.66 -13.25 17.70
CA ARG A 17 -2.31 -14.31 16.75
C ARG A 17 -3.16 -15.56 16.91
N GLY A 18 -3.55 -16.17 15.80
CA GLY A 18 -4.29 -17.43 15.77
C GLY A 18 -3.38 -18.66 15.64
N GLU A 19 -3.93 -19.85 15.88
CA GLU A 19 -3.18 -21.12 15.79
C GLU A 19 -3.00 -21.62 14.34
N VAL A 20 -3.93 -21.26 13.44
CA VAL A 20 -3.96 -21.74 12.04
C VAL A 20 -3.54 -20.64 11.05
N ALA A 21 -3.86 -19.40 11.37
CA ALA A 21 -3.46 -18.21 10.62
C ALA A 21 -2.97 -17.18 11.63
N ASP A 22 -1.84 -16.55 11.33
CA ASP A 22 -1.22 -15.63 12.28
C ASP A 22 -2.08 -14.39 12.51
N GLN A 23 -2.66 -13.79 11.47
CA GLN A 23 -3.51 -12.59 11.57
C GLN A 23 -4.75 -12.74 10.69
N PRO A 24 -5.73 -13.55 11.12
CA PRO A 24 -6.84 -13.99 10.27
C PRO A 24 -7.76 -12.84 9.86
N TYR A 25 -7.90 -11.80 10.69
CA TYR A 25 -8.79 -10.68 10.37
C TYR A 25 -8.18 -9.79 9.28
N SER A 26 -6.92 -9.41 9.44
CA SER A 26 -6.17 -8.70 8.39
C SER A 26 -6.11 -9.50 7.09
N ALA A 27 -5.78 -10.79 7.16
CA ALA A 27 -5.75 -11.66 5.98
C ALA A 27 -7.09 -11.68 5.24
N ALA A 28 -8.22 -11.73 5.96
CA ALA A 28 -9.55 -11.72 5.34
C ALA A 28 -9.86 -10.41 4.61
N ILE A 29 -9.43 -9.27 5.17
CA ILE A 29 -9.58 -7.97 4.51
C ILE A 29 -8.71 -7.89 3.25
N ASP A 30 -7.47 -8.36 3.29
CA ASP A 30 -6.59 -8.35 2.12
C ASP A 30 -7.08 -9.31 1.03
N ILE A 31 -7.64 -10.47 1.39
CA ILE A 31 -8.29 -11.37 0.43
C ILE A 31 -9.49 -10.67 -0.24
N LEU A 32 -10.32 -9.95 0.54
CA LEU A 32 -11.42 -9.18 -0.02
C LEU A 32 -10.92 -8.07 -0.96
N SER A 33 -9.85 -7.38 -0.58
CA SER A 33 -9.15 -6.38 -1.40
C SER A 33 -8.70 -7.00 -2.74
N CYS A 34 -8.10 -8.19 -2.70
CA CYS A 34 -7.74 -8.95 -3.90
C CYS A 34 -8.95 -9.25 -4.80
N LEU A 35 -10.08 -9.70 -4.25
CA LEU A 35 -11.29 -9.98 -5.03
C LEU A 35 -11.82 -8.73 -5.73
N ILE A 36 -11.84 -7.59 -5.02
CA ILE A 36 -12.26 -6.31 -5.59
C ILE A 36 -11.30 -5.86 -6.70
N LEU A 37 -9.99 -5.99 -6.49
CA LEU A 37 -8.98 -5.62 -7.49
C LEU A 37 -9.05 -6.51 -8.73
N LEU A 38 -9.31 -7.82 -8.59
CA LEU A 38 -9.56 -8.71 -9.73
C LEU A 38 -10.81 -8.28 -10.51
N TYR A 39 -11.90 -7.91 -9.81
CA TYR A 39 -13.06 -7.36 -10.47
C TYR A 39 -12.72 -6.07 -11.23
N LEU A 40 -12.05 -5.10 -10.61
CA LEU A 40 -11.65 -3.85 -11.25
C LEU A 40 -10.68 -4.06 -12.43
N LEU A 41 -9.80 -5.06 -12.35
CA LEU A 41 -8.89 -5.44 -13.43
C LEU A 41 -9.66 -5.80 -14.70
N THR A 42 -10.80 -6.51 -14.58
CA THR A 42 -11.66 -6.83 -15.74
C THR A 42 -12.35 -5.61 -16.36
N GLN A 43 -12.41 -4.48 -15.64
CA GLN A 43 -13.03 -3.25 -16.11
C GLN A 43 -12.06 -2.34 -16.87
N ALA A 44 -10.74 -2.52 -16.66
CA ALA A 44 -9.70 -1.75 -17.34
C ALA A 44 -9.52 -2.22 -18.79
N ARG A 45 -9.43 -1.29 -19.73
CA ARG A 45 -9.39 -1.59 -21.18
C ARG A 45 -7.97 -1.60 -21.75
N HIS A 46 -7.07 -0.82 -21.19
CA HIS A 46 -5.71 -0.63 -21.67
C HIS A 46 -4.72 -1.31 -20.74
N ILE A 47 -3.65 -1.86 -21.35
CA ILE A 47 -2.67 -2.68 -20.66
C ILE A 47 -1.93 -1.92 -19.57
N GLU A 48 -1.74 -0.60 -19.72
CA GLU A 48 -1.08 0.25 -18.74
C GLU A 48 -1.89 0.36 -17.45
N ILE A 49 -3.22 0.47 -17.57
CA ILE A 49 -4.13 0.51 -16.43
C ILE A 49 -4.29 -0.88 -15.83
N GLN A 50 -4.40 -1.92 -16.66
CA GLN A 50 -4.42 -3.30 -16.20
C GLN A 50 -3.14 -3.65 -15.42
N PHE A 51 -1.98 -3.24 -15.90
CA PHE A 51 -0.70 -3.46 -15.23
C PHE A 51 -0.64 -2.76 -13.87
N PHE A 52 -1.14 -1.53 -13.78
CA PHE A 52 -1.27 -0.83 -12.50
C PHE A 52 -2.19 -1.57 -11.52
N ILE A 53 -3.40 -1.96 -11.92
CA ILE A 53 -4.31 -2.70 -11.05
C ILE A 53 -3.74 -4.07 -10.66
N LEU A 54 -3.09 -4.76 -11.60
CA LEU A 54 -2.41 -6.03 -11.33
C LEU A 54 -1.28 -5.86 -10.31
N SER A 55 -0.52 -4.78 -10.37
CA SER A 55 0.54 -4.50 -9.38
C SER A 55 -0.02 -4.29 -7.97
N LEU A 56 -1.17 -3.59 -7.84
CA LEU A 56 -1.89 -3.46 -6.58
C LEU A 56 -2.40 -4.82 -6.09
N PHE A 57 -2.94 -5.64 -6.98
CA PHE A 57 -3.39 -7.00 -6.66
C PHE A 57 -2.25 -7.86 -6.13
N ILE A 58 -1.09 -7.87 -6.79
CA ILE A 58 0.09 -8.64 -6.37
C ILE A 58 0.54 -8.19 -4.97
N PHE A 59 0.59 -6.88 -4.72
CA PHE A 59 0.91 -6.35 -3.41
C PHE A 59 -0.05 -6.86 -2.33
N GLN A 60 -1.36 -6.75 -2.57
CA GLN A 60 -2.40 -7.17 -1.61
C GLN A 60 -2.42 -8.70 -1.43
N ALA A 61 -2.18 -9.47 -2.48
CA ALA A 61 -2.11 -10.92 -2.41
C ALA A 61 -0.90 -11.38 -1.58
N TYR A 62 0.24 -10.68 -1.72
CA TYR A 62 1.40 -10.94 -0.87
C TYR A 62 1.15 -10.50 0.58
N HIS A 63 0.48 -9.37 0.79
CA HIS A 63 0.08 -8.89 2.11
C HIS A 63 -0.80 -9.94 2.83
N ALA A 64 -1.86 -10.43 2.17
CA ALA A 64 -2.70 -11.52 2.67
C ALA A 64 -1.88 -12.77 3.00
N TYR A 65 -0.99 -13.19 2.09
CA TYR A 65 -0.10 -14.34 2.32
C TYR A 65 0.75 -14.14 3.58
N SER A 66 1.33 -12.96 3.77
CA SER A 66 2.17 -12.67 4.92
C SER A 66 1.41 -12.64 6.25
N HIS A 67 0.13 -12.25 6.26
CA HIS A 67 -0.73 -12.35 7.44
C HIS A 67 -1.17 -13.79 7.76
N LEU A 68 -1.28 -14.65 6.74
CA LEU A 68 -1.65 -16.06 6.95
C LEU A 68 -0.47 -16.90 7.43
N PHE A 69 0.74 -16.66 6.91
CA PHE A 69 1.87 -17.58 7.00
C PHE A 69 3.14 -16.90 7.53
N TRP A 70 3.04 -16.31 8.72
CA TRP A 70 4.16 -15.69 9.43
C TRP A 70 5.03 -16.77 10.10
N GLY A 71 4.40 -17.68 10.85
CA GLY A 71 4.98 -18.90 11.45
C GLY A 71 6.41 -18.76 11.99
N ASP A 72 7.28 -19.71 11.63
CA ASP A 72 8.68 -19.81 12.06
C ASP A 72 9.57 -18.64 11.56
N ASN A 73 9.06 -17.78 10.68
CA ASN A 73 9.79 -16.67 10.08
C ASN A 73 9.56 -15.35 10.81
N GLU A 74 9.21 -15.40 12.10
CA GLU A 74 8.65 -14.21 12.73
C GLU A 74 9.58 -13.01 12.95
N TYR A 75 10.89 -13.25 12.83
CA TYR A 75 11.95 -12.25 12.85
C TYR A 75 12.56 -12.03 11.45
N SER A 76 12.03 -12.71 10.43
CA SER A 76 12.53 -12.63 9.06
C SER A 76 12.16 -11.31 8.41
N LEU A 77 13.13 -10.71 7.74
CA LEU A 77 12.95 -9.50 6.96
C LEU A 77 12.47 -9.81 5.53
N VAL A 78 12.38 -11.08 5.14
CA VAL A 78 11.97 -11.51 3.78
C VAL A 78 10.63 -10.90 3.38
N ASN A 79 9.64 -10.92 4.28
CA ASN A 79 8.34 -10.31 4.02
C ASN A 79 8.42 -8.79 3.81
N VAL A 80 9.28 -8.10 4.57
CA VAL A 80 9.52 -6.66 4.42
C VAL A 80 10.17 -6.37 3.06
N TYR A 81 11.19 -7.14 2.67
CA TYR A 81 11.84 -6.99 1.36
C TYR A 81 10.86 -7.18 0.20
N ILE A 82 10.01 -8.21 0.27
CA ILE A 82 9.07 -8.51 -0.82
C ILE A 82 7.97 -7.45 -0.90
N ILE A 83 7.38 -7.02 0.22
CA ILE A 83 6.40 -5.93 0.22
C ILE A 83 7.00 -4.65 -0.37
N HIS A 84 8.24 -4.31 0.00
CA HIS A 84 8.90 -3.12 -0.51
C HIS A 84 9.21 -3.23 -2.01
N ALA A 85 9.60 -4.42 -2.48
CA ALA A 85 9.77 -4.69 -3.90
C ALA A 85 8.44 -4.58 -4.68
N CYS A 86 7.34 -5.10 -4.13
CA CYS A 86 6.00 -4.92 -4.69
C CYS A 86 5.59 -3.44 -4.74
N SER A 87 5.98 -2.64 -3.73
CA SER A 87 5.77 -1.19 -3.75
C SER A 87 6.50 -0.51 -4.91
N TYR A 88 7.74 -0.89 -5.22
CA TYR A 88 8.44 -0.38 -6.40
C TYR A 88 7.80 -0.84 -7.72
N LEU A 89 7.27 -2.06 -7.78
CA LEU A 89 6.49 -2.51 -8.93
C LEU A 89 5.26 -1.62 -9.16
N ILE A 90 4.53 -1.26 -8.08
CA ILE A 90 3.42 -0.31 -8.14
C ILE A 90 3.88 1.06 -8.65
N VAL A 91 5.03 1.56 -8.18
CA VAL A 91 5.59 2.84 -8.66
C VAL A 91 5.85 2.82 -10.16
N ILE A 92 6.47 1.76 -10.67
CA ILE A 92 6.71 1.59 -12.11
C ILE A 92 5.37 1.55 -12.86
N ALA A 93 4.42 0.75 -12.39
CA ALA A 93 3.11 0.63 -13.02
C ALA A 93 2.32 1.95 -12.99
N LEU A 94 2.45 2.73 -11.91
CA LEU A 94 1.84 4.04 -11.76
C LEU A 94 2.45 5.07 -12.73
N ILE A 95 3.78 5.07 -12.88
CA ILE A 95 4.46 5.91 -13.89
C ILE A 95 3.96 5.55 -15.29
N THR A 96 3.85 4.25 -15.62
CA THR A 96 3.34 3.77 -16.90
C THR A 96 1.90 4.20 -17.13
N ALA A 97 1.01 3.97 -16.16
CA ALA A 97 -0.40 4.36 -16.24
C ALA A 97 -0.57 5.88 -16.37
N ILE A 98 0.18 6.69 -15.61
CA ILE A 98 0.11 8.16 -15.73
C ILE A 98 0.67 8.64 -17.05
N SER A 99 1.77 8.04 -17.53
CA SER A 99 2.36 8.39 -18.82
C SER A 99 1.36 8.10 -19.94
N PHE A 100 0.65 6.98 -19.84
CA PHE A 100 -0.49 6.69 -20.70
C PHE A 100 -1.56 7.76 -20.56
N ILE A 101 -2.13 8.03 -19.38
CA ILE A 101 -3.23 9.00 -19.23
C ILE A 101 -2.86 10.40 -19.73
N SER A 102 -1.73 10.94 -19.29
CA SER A 102 -1.30 12.31 -19.57
C SER A 102 -0.68 12.49 -20.97
N GLY A 103 -0.27 11.41 -21.62
CA GLY A 103 0.49 11.43 -22.87
C GLY A 103 1.94 11.91 -22.72
N LYS A 104 2.42 12.12 -21.49
CA LYS A 104 3.79 12.55 -21.17
C LYS A 104 4.29 11.82 -19.93
N PRO A 105 5.59 11.53 -19.82
CA PRO A 105 6.12 10.99 -18.57
C PRO A 105 5.94 11.99 -17.41
N PRO A 106 5.73 11.50 -16.18
CA PRO A 106 5.76 12.36 -15.00
C PRO A 106 7.17 12.94 -14.75
N ASN A 107 7.33 13.81 -13.76
CA ASN A 107 8.63 14.44 -13.45
C ASN A 107 9.65 13.41 -12.93
N ILE A 108 10.40 12.81 -13.85
CA ILE A 108 11.36 11.73 -13.57
C ILE A 108 12.43 12.14 -12.55
N PRO A 109 13.07 13.33 -12.62
CA PRO A 109 14.03 13.76 -11.61
C PRO A 109 13.48 13.74 -10.17
N LEU A 110 12.26 14.27 -9.96
CA LEU A 110 11.65 14.32 -8.64
C LEU A 110 11.26 12.91 -8.14
N ILE A 111 10.76 12.06 -9.03
CA ILE A 111 10.45 10.67 -8.72
C ILE A 111 11.72 9.89 -8.36
N LEU A 112 12.80 10.06 -9.10
CA LEU A 112 14.08 9.41 -8.81
C LEU A 112 14.62 9.86 -7.44
N ALA A 113 14.54 11.15 -7.12
CA ALA A 113 14.91 11.65 -5.80
C ALA A 113 14.07 11.03 -4.69
N ALA A 114 12.76 10.86 -4.90
CA ALA A 114 11.87 10.20 -3.93
C ALA A 114 12.22 8.72 -3.74
N ILE A 115 12.50 7.99 -4.83
CA ILE A 115 12.94 6.58 -4.77
C ILE A 115 14.27 6.45 -4.03
N LEU A 116 15.24 7.34 -4.29
CA LEU A 116 16.53 7.32 -3.60
C LEU A 116 16.38 7.63 -2.11
N LEU A 117 15.53 8.58 -1.74
CA LEU A 117 15.23 8.89 -0.34
C LEU A 117 14.56 7.71 0.36
N ASP A 118 13.56 7.10 -0.28
CA ASP A 118 12.92 5.90 0.24
C ASP A 118 13.90 4.74 0.38
N PHE A 119 14.76 4.50 -0.60
CA PHE A 119 15.79 3.47 -0.52
C PHE A 119 16.79 3.74 0.61
N TYR A 120 17.16 5.00 0.83
CA TYR A 120 17.95 5.39 1.99
C TYR A 120 17.23 5.09 3.31
N ILE A 121 15.94 5.44 3.43
CA ILE A 121 15.13 5.11 4.61
C ILE A 121 15.01 3.60 4.78
N PHE A 122 14.83 2.87 3.68
CA PHE A 122 14.76 1.42 3.64
C PHE A 122 15.98 0.75 4.26
N LEU A 123 17.18 1.19 3.88
CA LEU A 123 18.43 0.63 4.40
C LEU A 123 18.71 1.02 5.85
N ASN A 124 18.30 2.21 6.30
CA ASN A 124 18.64 2.72 7.64
C ASN A 124 17.57 2.42 8.70
N TYR A 125 16.33 2.21 8.30
CA TYR A 125 15.18 2.02 9.20
C TYR A 125 14.42 0.74 8.89
N LEU A 126 15.11 -0.29 8.42
CA LEU A 126 14.53 -1.55 7.94
C LEU A 126 13.63 -2.22 9.00
N GLY A 127 12.47 -2.72 8.57
CA GLY A 127 11.49 -3.37 9.44
C GLY A 127 10.79 -2.42 10.39
N THR A 128 10.74 -1.12 10.09
CA THR A 128 10.05 -0.12 10.92
C THR A 128 8.90 0.55 10.17
N VAL A 129 8.06 1.27 10.92
CA VAL A 129 6.97 2.08 10.38
C VAL A 129 7.44 3.08 9.31
N TYR A 130 8.69 3.54 9.40
CA TYR A 130 9.25 4.48 8.45
C TYR A 130 9.37 3.91 7.03
N ASN A 131 9.56 2.59 6.88
CA ASN A 131 9.59 1.95 5.55
C ASN A 131 8.22 1.96 4.86
N ALA A 132 7.15 1.69 5.62
CA ALA A 132 5.79 1.74 5.09
C ALA A 132 5.43 3.18 4.68
N ILE A 133 5.77 4.16 5.53
CA ILE A 133 5.51 5.58 5.28
C ILE A 133 6.30 6.08 4.06
N SER A 134 7.58 5.72 3.93
CA SER A 134 8.39 6.13 2.80
C SER A 134 7.86 5.55 1.48
N GLY A 135 7.44 4.29 1.48
CA GLY A 135 6.80 3.66 0.32
C GLY A 135 5.51 4.37 -0.11
N ILE A 136 4.61 4.65 0.84
CA ILE A 136 3.37 5.41 0.58
C ILE A 136 3.69 6.80 0.02
N ASN A 137 4.69 7.49 0.57
CA ASN A 137 5.06 8.82 0.11
C ASN A 137 5.54 8.82 -1.34
N ILE A 138 6.26 7.79 -1.80
CA ILE A 138 6.60 7.69 -3.23
C ILE A 138 5.33 7.62 -4.08
N TRP A 139 4.35 6.80 -3.70
CA TRP A 139 3.10 6.68 -4.45
C TRP A 139 2.39 8.04 -4.57
N VAL A 140 2.31 8.78 -3.46
CA VAL A 140 1.73 10.13 -3.42
C VAL A 140 2.50 11.11 -4.31
N ILE A 141 3.84 11.12 -4.23
CA ILE A 141 4.69 12.01 -5.03
C ILE A 141 4.49 11.72 -6.53
N VAL A 142 4.56 10.45 -6.94
CA VAL A 142 4.37 10.05 -8.35
C VAL A 142 2.96 10.44 -8.83
N LEU A 143 1.94 10.20 -8.01
CA LEU A 143 0.55 10.55 -8.32
C LEU A 143 0.37 12.06 -8.52
N LEU A 144 0.81 12.87 -7.57
CA LEU A 144 0.63 14.33 -7.59
C LEU A 144 1.40 14.98 -8.74
N THR A 145 2.67 14.59 -8.90
CA THR A 145 3.54 15.16 -9.94
C THR A 145 3.10 14.75 -11.33
N GLY A 146 2.62 13.51 -11.47
CA GLY A 146 2.18 12.97 -12.74
C GLY A 146 0.81 13.46 -13.19
N LEU A 147 -0.11 13.73 -12.25
CA LEU A 147 -1.44 14.28 -12.58
C LEU A 147 -1.51 15.81 -12.56
N TRP A 148 -0.42 16.51 -12.21
CA TRP A 148 -0.40 17.97 -12.04
C TRP A 148 -0.97 18.75 -13.24
N ASN A 149 -0.63 18.32 -14.46
CA ASN A 149 -1.05 18.97 -15.71
C ASN A 149 -2.18 18.22 -16.43
N VAL A 150 -2.76 17.19 -15.81
CA VAL A 150 -3.84 16.40 -16.43
C VAL A 150 -5.18 17.07 -16.15
N LYS A 151 -5.99 17.25 -17.19
CA LYS A 151 -7.37 17.75 -17.05
C LYS A 151 -8.25 16.66 -16.43
N LEU A 152 -8.39 16.71 -15.09
CA LEU A 152 -9.15 15.70 -14.36
C LEU A 152 -10.67 15.81 -14.59
N PRO A 153 -11.38 14.69 -14.82
CA PRO A 153 -12.84 14.63 -14.82
C PRO A 153 -13.43 15.12 -13.49
N LYS A 154 -14.67 15.64 -13.51
CA LYS A 154 -15.33 16.20 -12.29
C LYS A 154 -15.38 15.20 -11.14
N VAL A 155 -15.62 13.92 -11.43
CA VAL A 155 -15.67 12.86 -10.42
C VAL A 155 -14.28 12.62 -9.82
N VAL A 156 -13.25 12.50 -10.66
CA VAL A 156 -11.86 12.31 -10.21
C VAL A 156 -11.37 13.49 -9.36
N LYS A 157 -11.75 14.72 -9.68
CA LYS A 157 -11.44 15.91 -8.85
C LYS A 157 -11.99 15.83 -7.42
N ARG A 158 -13.06 15.06 -7.19
CA ARG A 158 -13.63 14.84 -5.85
C ARG A 158 -12.99 13.64 -5.15
N LEU A 159 -12.70 12.59 -5.90
CA LEU A 159 -12.13 11.35 -5.37
C LEU A 159 -10.64 11.48 -5.04
N LEU A 160 -9.87 12.26 -5.81
CA LEU A 160 -8.43 12.40 -5.60
C LEU A 160 -8.09 13.03 -4.24
N PRO A 161 -8.72 14.14 -3.80
CA PRO A 161 -8.51 14.66 -2.44
C PRO A 161 -8.88 13.66 -1.34
N LEU A 162 -9.94 12.87 -1.55
CA LEU A 162 -10.32 11.81 -0.62
C LEU A 162 -9.21 10.74 -0.53
N LEU A 163 -8.68 10.28 -1.67
CA LEU A 163 -7.55 9.34 -1.69
C LEU A 163 -6.33 9.89 -0.95
N LEU A 164 -5.97 11.16 -1.19
CA LEU A 164 -4.85 11.81 -0.51
C LEU A 164 -5.08 11.94 1.01
N MET A 165 -6.30 12.26 1.43
CA MET A 165 -6.67 12.27 2.84
C MET A 165 -6.51 10.87 3.46
N LEU A 166 -6.95 9.82 2.77
CA LEU A 166 -6.83 8.44 3.25
C LEU A 166 -5.36 8.03 3.44
N PHE A 167 -4.44 8.45 2.56
CA PHE A 167 -3.00 8.24 2.76
C PHE A 167 -2.47 8.92 4.02
N VAL A 168 -2.96 10.12 4.37
CA VAL A 168 -2.59 10.79 5.62
C VAL A 168 -3.14 10.02 6.82
N VAL A 169 -4.41 9.57 6.75
CA VAL A 169 -5.05 8.82 7.83
C VAL A 169 -4.33 7.50 8.09
N ILE A 170 -3.99 6.72 7.06
CA ILE A 170 -3.29 5.44 7.25
C ILE A 170 -1.89 5.61 7.85
N ILE A 171 -1.16 6.67 7.48
CA ILE A 171 0.11 7.04 8.14
C ILE A 171 -0.12 7.35 9.63
N GLY A 172 -1.18 8.07 9.97
CA GLY A 172 -1.57 8.32 11.35
C GLY A 172 -1.88 7.03 12.13
N LEU A 173 -2.60 6.09 11.52
CA LEU A 173 -2.89 4.78 12.12
C LEU A 173 -1.62 3.97 12.35
N PHE A 174 -0.70 3.97 11.39
CA PHE A 174 0.60 3.31 11.52
C PHE A 174 1.42 3.84 12.70
N PHE A 175 1.47 5.16 12.88
CA PHE A 175 2.12 5.74 14.06
C PHE A 175 1.37 5.41 15.36
N ASN A 176 0.04 5.46 15.35
CA ASN A 176 -0.75 5.08 16.52
C ASN A 176 -0.48 3.63 16.94
N GLU A 177 -0.48 2.70 15.99
CA GLU A 177 -0.11 1.31 16.23
C GLU A 177 1.32 1.22 16.78
N LYS A 178 2.30 1.88 16.14
CA LYS A 178 3.69 1.83 16.58
C LYS A 178 3.91 2.28 18.03
N TYR A 179 3.21 3.32 18.48
CA TYR A 179 3.44 3.93 19.80
C TYR A 179 2.46 3.50 20.89
N ASN A 180 1.23 3.10 20.53
CA ASN A 180 0.16 2.84 21.50
C ASN A 180 -0.27 1.38 21.57
N CYS A 181 0.35 0.45 20.82
CA CYS A 181 -0.11 -0.93 20.74
C CYS A 181 -0.30 -1.61 22.10
N GLU A 182 0.69 -1.53 22.97
CA GLU A 182 0.65 -2.17 24.29
C GLU A 182 -0.48 -1.62 25.15
N ALA A 183 -0.71 -0.29 25.10
CA ALA A 183 -1.80 0.36 25.82
C ALA A 183 -3.18 -0.06 25.26
N MET A 184 -3.33 -0.13 23.94
CA MET A 184 -4.58 -0.57 23.30
C MET A 184 -4.89 -2.04 23.64
N MET A 185 -3.90 -2.92 23.52
CA MET A 185 -4.04 -4.35 23.77
C MET A 185 -4.26 -4.68 25.26
N SER A 186 -3.73 -3.87 26.17
CA SER A 186 -3.99 -4.01 27.61
C SER A 186 -5.36 -3.47 28.03
N ALA A 187 -5.89 -2.45 27.35
CA ALA A 187 -7.23 -1.93 27.61
C ALA A 187 -8.32 -2.87 27.10
N TYR A 188 -8.18 -3.36 25.86
CA TYR A 188 -9.13 -4.30 25.26
C TYR A 188 -8.45 -5.10 24.14
N GLN A 189 -8.44 -6.43 24.24
CA GLN A 189 -7.85 -7.31 23.24
C GLN A 189 -8.74 -7.36 21.99
N PHE A 190 -8.39 -6.55 20.99
CA PHE A 190 -9.11 -6.41 19.73
C PHE A 190 -8.11 -6.38 18.57
N PRO A 191 -8.47 -6.86 17.35
CA PRO A 191 -7.60 -6.78 16.18
C PRO A 191 -7.55 -5.34 15.63
N TYR A 192 -6.92 -4.41 16.34
CA TYR A 192 -6.85 -3.00 15.94
C TYR A 192 -6.16 -2.80 14.59
N HIS A 193 -5.23 -3.69 14.23
CA HIS A 193 -4.54 -3.65 12.94
C HIS A 193 -5.52 -3.76 11.75
N ILE A 194 -6.69 -4.39 11.93
CA ILE A 194 -7.73 -4.46 10.89
C ILE A 194 -8.15 -3.08 10.36
N ALA A 195 -8.03 -2.03 11.17
CA ALA A 195 -8.36 -0.67 10.75
C ALA A 195 -7.40 -0.16 9.65
N ILE A 196 -6.12 -0.52 9.75
CA ILE A 196 -5.11 -0.22 8.73
C ILE A 196 -5.45 -0.98 7.45
N GLU A 197 -5.77 -2.28 7.55
CA GLU A 197 -6.07 -3.09 6.37
C GLU A 197 -7.38 -2.67 5.69
N ILE A 198 -8.41 -2.29 6.45
CA ILE A 198 -9.65 -1.73 5.88
C ILE A 198 -9.34 -0.45 5.10
N LEU A 199 -8.48 0.42 5.62
CA LEU A 199 -8.05 1.60 4.86
C LEU A 199 -7.19 1.22 3.66
N GLY A 200 -6.32 0.21 3.78
CA GLY A 200 -5.54 -0.35 2.69
C GLY A 200 -6.43 -0.82 1.52
N LEU A 201 -7.48 -1.58 1.83
CA LEU A 201 -8.51 -2.00 0.87
C LEU A 201 -9.21 -0.82 0.20
N ILE A 202 -9.67 0.17 0.99
CA ILE A 202 -10.37 1.34 0.44
C ILE A 202 -9.43 2.13 -0.46
N ILE A 203 -8.18 2.34 -0.04
CA ILE A 203 -7.15 3.04 -0.80
C ILE A 203 -6.88 2.29 -2.10
N SER A 204 -6.56 1.00 -2.07
CA SER A 204 -6.23 0.21 -3.26
C SER A 204 -7.37 0.21 -4.28
N SER A 205 -8.60 0.00 -3.80
CA SER A 205 -9.82 -0.02 -4.62
C SER A 205 -10.11 1.35 -5.23
N LEU A 206 -10.06 2.42 -4.43
CA LEU A 206 -10.30 3.79 -4.90
C LEU A 206 -9.22 4.22 -5.89
N PHE A 207 -7.97 3.83 -5.65
CA PHE A 207 -6.84 4.17 -6.49
C PHE A 207 -6.97 3.52 -7.87
N ALA A 208 -7.26 2.22 -7.91
CA ALA A 208 -7.58 1.48 -9.13
C ALA A 208 -8.78 2.11 -9.88
N TYR A 209 -9.86 2.40 -9.16
CA TYR A 209 -11.07 2.98 -9.73
C TYR A 209 -10.85 4.37 -10.35
N ILE A 210 -10.05 5.23 -9.70
CA ILE A 210 -9.67 6.55 -10.25
C ILE A 210 -8.99 6.39 -11.62
N PHE A 211 -8.09 5.41 -11.78
CA PHE A 211 -7.40 5.19 -13.05
C PHE A 211 -8.32 4.64 -14.15
N ILE A 212 -9.28 3.79 -13.81
CA ILE A 212 -10.34 3.36 -14.73
C ILE A 212 -11.18 4.56 -15.19
N LEU A 213 -11.53 5.47 -14.28
CA LEU A 213 -12.26 6.69 -14.65
C LEU A 213 -11.43 7.62 -15.54
N LEU A 214 -10.14 7.77 -15.28
CA LEU A 214 -9.25 8.57 -16.11
C LEU A 214 -9.12 7.98 -17.51
N GLU A 215 -8.99 6.66 -17.61
CA GLU A 215 -8.96 5.92 -18.87
C GLU A 215 -10.23 6.15 -19.70
N ALA A 216 -11.40 6.01 -19.08
CA ALA A 216 -12.69 6.20 -19.75
C ALA A 216 -12.90 7.61 -20.30
N ASN A 217 -12.19 8.62 -19.78
CA ASN A 217 -12.25 10.01 -20.25
C ASN A 217 -11.13 10.37 -21.24
N LYS A 218 -10.21 9.44 -21.52
CA LYS A 218 -9.16 9.60 -22.54
C LYS A 218 -9.63 9.10 -23.91
N ALA A 219 -10.49 8.08 -23.94
CA ALA A 219 -11.20 7.62 -25.13
C ALA A 219 -12.27 8.63 -25.57
#